data_AF-A0A7W0WL39-F1
#
_entry.id   AF-A0A7W0WL39-F1
#
_cell.length_a   1.000
_cell.length_b   1.000
_cell.length_c   1.000
_cell.angle_alpha   90.00
_cell.angle_beta   90.00
_cell.angle_gamma   90.00
#
_symmetry.space_group_name_H-M   'P 1'
#
loop_
_entity.id
_entity.type
_entity.pdbx_description
1 polymer ?
#
loop_
_entity_poly.entity_id
_entity_poly.type
_entity_poly.pdbx_seq_one_letter_code
_entity_poly.pdbx_strand_id
1 'polypeptide(L)'
;MLDGIRGGIILVVVDEAPVRARLRRQLLDGGHTVLGAGNGVEALHLVRRWNGAIDLVLSDAVLPRMPGAELASRVGAEFPGVPVLLMSGFDPAQLDQVVALALQYPASPPAGARTPAV
;
A
#
# COMPACT_ATOMS: atom_id res chain seq x y z
N MET A 1 13.29 -19.68 1.85
CA MET A 1 13.75 -18.38 2.37
C MET A 1 12.80 -17.36 1.76
N LEU A 2 11.83 -16.85 2.53
CA LEU A 2 10.84 -15.90 2.03
C LEU A 2 11.51 -14.53 2.01
N ASP A 3 11.96 -14.08 0.83
CA ASP A 3 12.38 -12.71 0.58
C ASP A 3 11.13 -11.81 0.63
N GLY A 4 10.72 -11.47 1.86
CA GLY A 4 9.77 -10.38 2.09
C GLY A 4 10.30 -9.07 1.51
N ILE A 5 9.41 -8.10 1.26
CA ILE A 5 9.84 -6.78 0.80
C ILE A 5 10.96 -6.28 1.75
N ARG A 6 12.16 -6.03 1.23
CA ARG A 6 13.20 -5.25 1.91
C ARG A 6 13.46 -4.04 1.04
N GLY A 7 13.21 -2.83 1.55
CA GLY A 7 13.48 -1.59 0.80
C GLY A 7 12.40 -1.12 -0.18
N GLY A 8 11.27 -1.84 -0.33
CA GLY A 8 10.19 -1.42 -1.23
C GLY A 8 9.36 -0.23 -0.72
N ILE A 9 8.60 0.39 -1.63
CA ILE A 9 7.72 1.53 -1.37
C ILE A 9 6.28 1.04 -1.15
N ILE A 10 5.74 1.30 0.03
CA ILE A 10 4.37 0.95 0.42
C ILE A 10 3.53 2.22 0.56
N LEU A 11 2.36 2.26 -0.07
CA LEU A 11 1.36 3.30 0.13
C LEU A 11 0.33 2.83 1.16
N VAL A 12 0.26 3.50 2.31
CA VAL A 12 -0.73 3.23 3.37
C VAL A 12 -1.92 4.17 3.21
N VAL A 13 -3.13 3.62 3.12
CA VAL A 13 -4.39 4.35 2.96
C VAL A 13 -5.32 4.03 4.13
N VAL A 14 -5.36 4.96 5.08
CA VAL A 14 -6.16 4.85 6.31
C VAL A 14 -6.64 6.25 6.63
N ASP A 15 -7.90 6.45 6.98
CA ASP A 15 -8.47 7.78 7.26
C ASP A 15 -8.02 8.34 8.61
N GLU A 16 -8.00 7.50 9.65
CA GLU A 16 -7.52 7.84 10.98
C GLU A 16 -6.03 8.17 10.99
N ALA A 17 -5.68 9.45 11.15
CA ALA A 17 -4.30 9.92 11.15
C ALA A 17 -3.39 9.24 12.21
N PRO A 18 -3.83 8.99 13.46
CA PRO A 18 -3.01 8.29 14.46
C PRO A 18 -2.68 6.85 14.05
N VAL A 19 -3.67 6.15 13.49
CA VAL A 19 -3.51 4.77 12.99
C VAL A 19 -2.54 4.75 11.80
N ARG A 20 -2.76 5.65 10.83
CA ARG A 20 -1.87 5.81 9.67
C ARG A 20 -0.43 6.09 10.10
N ALA A 21 -0.21 6.98 11.07
CA ALA A 21 1.12 7.29 11.58
C ALA A 21 1.80 6.08 12.24
N ARG A 22 1.04 5.30 13.03
CA ARG A 22 1.56 4.08 13.69
C ARG A 22 1.95 3.00 12.69
N LEU A 23 1.07 2.69 11.72
CA LEU A 23 1.36 1.76 10.61
C LEU A 23 2.60 2.18 9.82
N ARG A 24 2.67 3.47 9.45
CA ARG A 24 3.82 4.01 8.73
C ARG A 24 5.12 3.81 9.50
N ARG A 25 5.13 4.10 10.81
CA ARG A 25 6.33 3.94 11.65
C ARG A 25 6.81 2.49 11.67
N GLN A 26 5.92 1.53 11.91
CA GLN A 26 6.31 0.12 11.96
C GLN A 26 6.85 -0.41 10.63
N LEU A 27 6.24 0.00 9.51
CA LEU A 27 6.72 -0.37 8.17
C LEU A 27 8.06 0.30 7.84
N LEU A 28 8.27 1.56 8.26
CA LEU A 28 9.58 2.24 8.16
C LEU A 28 10.65 1.50 8.97
N ASP A 29 10.33 1.10 10.21
CA ASP A 29 11.23 0.32 11.08
C ASP A 29 11.54 -1.06 10.48
N GLY A 30 10.64 -1.61 9.66
CA GLY A 30 10.84 -2.80 8.84
C GLY A 30 11.72 -2.60 7.59
N GLY A 31 12.17 -1.37 7.32
CA GLY A 31 13.06 -1.03 6.21
C GLY A 31 12.34 -0.63 4.91
N HIS A 32 11.06 -0.25 4.97
CA HIS A 32 10.32 0.27 3.82
C HIS A 32 10.42 1.77 3.66
N THR A 33 10.17 2.25 2.44
CA THR A 33 9.73 3.63 2.24
C THR A 33 8.21 3.65 2.30
N VAL A 34 7.62 4.58 3.07
CA VAL A 34 6.17 4.56 3.30
C VAL A 34 5.50 5.89 2.96
N LEU A 35 4.66 5.86 1.93
CA LEU A 35 3.76 6.93 1.55
C LEU A 35 2.45 6.81 2.35
N GLY A 36 1.76 7.93 2.57
CA GLY A 36 0.51 7.95 3.33
C GLY A 36 -0.57 8.77 2.66
N ALA A 37 -1.79 8.23 2.62
CA ALA A 37 -3.00 8.92 2.20
C ALA A 37 -4.13 8.73 3.22
N GLY A 38 -5.00 9.73 3.38
CA GLY A 38 -6.15 9.69 4.27
C GLY A 38 -7.45 9.19 3.63
N ASN A 39 -7.46 8.92 2.32
CA ASN A 39 -8.64 8.45 1.58
C ASN A 39 -8.24 7.89 0.21
N GLY A 40 -9.14 7.17 -0.43
CA GLY A 40 -8.86 6.55 -1.74
C GLY A 40 -8.61 7.55 -2.87
N VAL A 41 -9.21 8.74 -2.83
CA VAL A 41 -8.96 9.77 -3.86
C VAL A 41 -7.52 10.30 -3.77
N GLU A 42 -7.05 10.61 -2.57
CA GLU A 42 -5.68 11.03 -2.32
C GLU A 42 -4.69 9.92 -2.68
N ALA A 43 -5.00 8.67 -2.32
CA ALA A 43 -4.18 7.51 -2.67
C ALA A 43 -4.02 7.37 -4.19
N LEU A 44 -5.12 7.42 -4.95
CA LEU A 44 -5.06 7.33 -6.41
C LEU A 44 -4.26 8.48 -7.03
N HIS A 45 -4.35 9.69 -6.48
CA HIS A 45 -3.52 10.82 -6.92
C HIS A 45 -2.03 10.59 -6.65
N LEU A 46 -1.68 10.01 -5.49
CA LEU A 46 -0.28 9.66 -5.18
C LEU A 46 0.24 8.60 -6.15
N VAL A 47 -0.54 7.53 -6.41
CA VAL A 47 -0.14 6.48 -7.37
C VAL A 47 0.13 7.09 -8.75
N ARG A 48 -0.72 8.02 -9.21
CA ARG A 48 -0.55 8.69 -10.52
C ARG A 48 0.62 9.65 -10.61
N ARG A 49 0.98 10.33 -9.52
CA ARG A 49 2.01 11.38 -9.51
C ARG A 49 3.38 10.89 -9.07
N TRP A 50 3.43 9.74 -8.41
CA TRP A 50 4.67 9.20 -7.91
C TRP A 50 5.52 8.70 -9.08
N ASN A 51 6.71 9.29 -9.24
CA ASN A 51 7.64 8.94 -10.31
C ASN A 51 8.43 7.64 -10.04
N GLY A 52 8.30 7.06 -8.83
CA GLY A 52 8.90 5.77 -8.47
C GLY A 52 7.92 4.61 -8.62
N ALA A 53 8.39 3.39 -8.38
CA ALA A 53 7.51 2.23 -8.26
C ALA A 53 6.80 2.25 -6.90
N ILE A 54 5.49 1.96 -6.87
CA ILE A 54 4.79 1.56 -5.64
C ILE A 54 4.68 0.05 -5.69
N ASP A 55 5.27 -0.63 -4.71
CA ASP A 55 5.32 -2.09 -4.67
C ASP A 55 4.07 -2.69 -4.02
N LEU A 56 3.37 -1.91 -3.19
CA LEU A 56 2.15 -2.33 -2.52
C LEU A 56 1.29 -1.11 -2.12
N VAL A 57 -0.02 -1.19 -2.35
CA VAL A 57 -1.00 -0.33 -1.68
C VAL A 57 -1.66 -1.13 -0.57
N LEU A 58 -1.52 -0.67 0.67
CA LEU A 58 -2.19 -1.21 1.85
C LEU A 58 -3.33 -0.28 2.24
N SER A 59 -4.58 -0.70 2.06
CA SER A 59 -5.75 0.17 2.20
C SER A 59 -6.78 -0.42 3.15
N ASP A 60 -7.39 0.42 3.99
CA ASP A 60 -8.67 0.05 4.62
C ASP A 60 -9.72 -0.18 3.52
N ALA A 61 -10.64 -1.11 3.76
CA ALA A 61 -11.81 -1.33 2.93
C ALA A 61 -12.82 -0.18 3.04
N VAL A 62 -12.98 0.38 4.23
CA VAL A 62 -13.92 1.47 4.51
C VAL A 62 -13.14 2.78 4.57
N LEU A 63 -13.37 3.64 3.58
CA LEU A 63 -12.69 4.94 3.47
C LEU A 63 -13.69 6.02 3.08
N PRO A 64 -13.49 7.27 3.53
CA PRO A 64 -14.25 8.40 3.03
C PRO A 64 -13.93 8.66 1.55
N ARG A 65 -14.89 9.22 0.82
CA ARG A 65 -14.81 9.65 -0.60
C ARG A 65 -14.67 8.52 -1.64
N MET A 66 -13.77 7.56 -1.43
CA MET A 66 -13.56 6.42 -2.31
C MET A 66 -13.26 5.19 -1.46
N PRO A 67 -14.12 4.15 -1.46
CA PRO A 67 -13.90 2.90 -0.75
C PRO A 67 -12.64 2.16 -1.23
N GLY A 68 -12.05 1.34 -0.37
CA GLY A 68 -10.85 0.56 -0.71
C GLY A 68 -11.04 -0.38 -1.90
N ALA A 69 -12.21 -1.01 -2.02
CA ALA A 69 -12.53 -1.87 -3.16
C ALA A 69 -12.56 -1.10 -4.50
N GLU A 70 -13.05 0.13 -4.48
CA GLU A 70 -13.06 0.99 -5.66
C GLU A 70 -11.64 1.48 -5.98
N LEU A 71 -10.85 1.85 -4.97
CA LEU A 71 -9.43 2.16 -5.13
C LEU A 71 -8.68 0.98 -5.77
N ALA A 72 -8.90 -0.24 -5.28
CA ALA A 72 -8.28 -1.45 -5.81
C ALA A 72 -8.63 -1.68 -7.28
N SER A 73 -9.90 -1.50 -7.65
CA SER A 73 -10.36 -1.61 -9.04
C SER A 73 -9.68 -0.58 -9.94
N ARG A 74 -9.61 0.69 -9.52
CA ARG A 74 -8.99 1.77 -10.30
C ARG A 74 -7.48 1.60 -10.43
N VAL A 75 -6.80 1.28 -9.32
CA VAL A 75 -5.35 1.00 -9.33
C VAL A 75 -5.05 -0.22 -10.20
N GLY A 76 -5.83 -1.31 -10.10
CA GLY A 76 -5.63 -2.48 -10.95
C GLY A 76 -5.86 -2.21 -12.44
N ALA A 77 -6.76 -1.29 -12.78
CA ALA A 77 -7.00 -0.88 -14.17
C ALA A 77 -5.91 0.04 -14.73
N GLU A 78 -5.42 1.00 -13.93
CA GLU A 78 -4.43 2.00 -14.37
C GLU A 78 -2.98 1.52 -14.19
N PHE A 79 -2.74 0.66 -13.18
CA PHE A 79 -1.43 0.22 -12.72
C PHE A 79 -1.46 -1.29 -12.37
N PRO A 80 -1.64 -2.19 -13.36
CA PRO A 80 -1.82 -3.63 -13.12
C PRO A 80 -0.64 -4.33 -12.43
N GLY A 81 0.54 -3.70 -12.38
CA GLY A 81 1.70 -4.18 -11.63
C GLY A 81 1.72 -3.81 -10.15
N VAL A 82 0.76 -2.99 -9.67
CA VAL A 82 0.69 -2.50 -8.29
C VAL A 82 -0.36 -3.31 -7.52
N PRO A 83 0.03 -4.24 -6.64
CA PRO A 83 -0.92 -4.99 -5.84
C PRO A 83 -1.61 -4.08 -4.81
N VAL A 84 -2.88 -4.35 -4.55
CA VAL A 84 -3.67 -3.67 -3.51
C VAL A 84 -4.14 -4.70 -2.49
N LEU A 85 -3.68 -4.57 -1.25
CA LEU A 85 -4.11 -5.37 -0.11
C LEU A 85 -5.14 -4.60 0.71
N LEU A 86 -6.36 -5.14 0.77
CA LEU A 86 -7.44 -4.57 1.57
C LEU A 86 -7.41 -5.11 3.00
N MET A 87 -7.49 -4.21 3.97
CA MET A 87 -7.68 -4.50 5.38
C MET A 87 -9.18 -4.35 5.68
N SER A 88 -9.87 -5.46 5.92
CA SER A 88 -11.30 -5.43 6.28
C SER A 88 -11.47 -5.32 7.79
N GLY A 89 -12.19 -4.31 8.28
CA GLY A 89 -12.51 -4.17 9.71
C GLY A 89 -11.27 -4.00 10.57
N PHE A 90 -10.39 -3.09 10.16
CA PHE A 90 -9.10 -2.86 10.81
C PHE A 90 -9.30 -2.44 12.27
N ASP A 91 -8.97 -3.34 13.20
CA ASP A 91 -8.78 -2.98 14.61
C ASP A 91 -7.31 -2.53 14.80
N PRO A 92 -7.04 -1.33 15.37
CA PRO A 92 -5.70 -0.90 15.75
C PRO A 92 -4.92 -1.89 16.63
N ALA A 93 -5.58 -2.84 17.29
CA ALA A 93 -4.96 -3.94 18.02
C ALA A 93 -4.31 -4.98 17.10
N GLN A 94 -4.76 -5.11 15.85
CA GLN A 94 -4.25 -6.08 14.87
C GLN A 94 -3.14 -5.52 13.98
N LEU A 95 -2.67 -4.31 14.30
CA LEU A 95 -1.69 -3.56 13.51
C LEU A 95 -0.40 -4.36 13.26
N ASP A 96 0.08 -5.10 14.26
CA ASP A 96 1.28 -5.94 14.13
C ASP A 96 1.07 -7.10 13.13
N GLN A 97 -0.13 -7.67 13.03
CA GLN A 97 -0.45 -8.73 12.07
C GLN A 97 -0.47 -8.19 10.64
N VAL A 98 -1.07 -7.01 10.47
CA VAL A 98 -1.10 -6.30 9.18
C VAL A 98 0.31 -5.98 8.71
N VAL A 99 1.16 -5.47 9.60
CA VAL A 99 2.56 -5.21 9.27
C VAL A 99 3.28 -6.51 8.92
N ALA A 100 3.11 -7.57 9.71
CA ALA A 100 3.73 -8.86 9.40
C ALA A 100 3.33 -9.38 8.01
N LEU A 101 2.07 -9.22 7.59
CA LEU A 101 1.59 -9.59 6.26
C LEU A 101 2.21 -8.71 5.16
N ALA A 102 2.28 -7.40 5.38
CA ALA A 102 2.88 -6.46 4.43
C ALA A 102 4.38 -6.73 4.24
N LEU A 103 5.11 -7.07 5.31
CA LEU A 103 6.51 -7.45 5.26
C LEU A 103 6.73 -8.78 4.51
N GLN A 104 5.74 -9.67 4.47
CA GLN A 104 5.80 -10.96 3.77
C GLN A 104 5.41 -10.87 2.29
N TYR A 105 4.79 -9.77 1.86
CA TYR A 105 4.46 -9.59 0.45
C TYR A 105 5.75 -9.60 -0.38
N PRO A 106 5.78 -10.18 -1.59
CA PRO A 106 7.00 -10.19 -2.39
C PRO A 106 7.35 -8.79 -2.92
N ALA A 107 8.64 -8.44 -2.91
CA ALA A 107 9.17 -7.12 -3.32
C ALA A 107 9.12 -6.84 -4.84
N SER A 108 8.58 -7.75 -5.63
CA SER A 108 8.57 -7.62 -7.09
C SER A 108 7.25 -8.09 -7.66
N PRO A 109 6.65 -7.36 -8.61
CA PRO A 109 5.60 -7.93 -9.45
C PRO A 109 6.15 -9.20 -10.14
N PRO A 110 5.30 -10.19 -10.49
CA PRO A 110 5.74 -11.32 -11.29
C PRO A 110 6.51 -10.81 -12.50
N ALA A 111 7.69 -11.37 -12.75
CA ALA A 111 8.63 -10.93 -13.78
C ALA A 111 7.90 -10.75 -15.12
N GLY A 112 7.65 -9.49 -15.52
CA GLY A 112 6.87 -9.17 -16.72
C GLY A 112 6.40 -7.72 -16.84
N ALA A 113 6.33 -6.95 -15.74
CA ALA A 113 5.80 -5.57 -15.75
C ALA A 113 6.86 -4.45 -15.77
N ARG A 114 8.14 -4.78 -15.98
CA ARG A 114 9.22 -3.77 -15.99
C ARG A 114 9.53 -3.30 -17.40
N THR A 115 8.78 -2.31 -17.86
CA THR A 115 9.26 -1.41 -18.92
C THR A 115 9.28 0.00 -18.35
N PRO A 116 10.45 0.63 -18.17
CA PRO A 116 10.50 2.06 -17.90
C PRO A 116 10.08 2.77 -19.20
N ALA A 117 9.07 3.64 -19.12
CA ALA A 117 8.83 4.62 -20.17
C ALA A 117 10.02 5.60 -20.17
N VAL A 118 10.69 5.69 -21.33
CA VAL A 118 11.69 6.68 -21.71
C VAL A 118 11.15 8.10 -21.59
#